data_AF-A0A951BAY4-F1
#
_entry.id   AF-A0A951BAY4-F1
#
_cell.length_a   1.000
_cell.length_b   1.000
_cell.length_c   1.000
_cell.angle_alpha   90.00
_cell.angle_beta   90.00
_cell.angle_gamma   90.00
#
_symmetry.space_group_name_H-M   'P 1'
#
loop_
_entity.id
_entity.type
_entity.pdbx_description
1 polymer ?
#
loop_
_entity_poly.entity_id
_entity_poly.type
_entity_poly.pdbx_seq_one_letter_code
_entity_poly.pdbx_strand_id
1 'polypeptide(L)' 'MTAIRKACPVVLRRRPRGLEILVFGHPTEATQLVKGTIEHGEAPASAALRELRE' A
#
# COMPACT_ATOMS: atom_id res chain seq x y z
N MET A 1 14.93 12.22 -14.58
CA MET A 1 14.75 11.03 -13.73
C MET A 1 13.53 11.24 -12.85
N THR A 2 12.52 10.38 -12.94
CA THR A 2 11.32 10.45 -12.11
C THR A 2 11.65 9.89 -10.72
N ALA A 3 11.66 10.74 -9.69
CA ALA A 3 11.93 10.29 -8.33
C ALA A 3 10.76 9.42 -7.83
N ILE A 4 11.04 8.18 -7.44
CA ILE A 4 10.07 7.31 -6.76
C ILE A 4 9.91 7.86 -5.35
N ARG A 5 8.72 8.37 -5.01
CA ARG A 5 8.46 9.06 -3.73
C ARG A 5 7.46 8.36 -2.83
N LYS A 6 6.73 7.37 -3.36
CA LYS A 6 5.66 6.68 -2.65
C LYS A 6 5.83 5.18 -2.75
N ALA A 7 5.53 4.49 -1.66
CA ALA A 7 5.34 3.06 -1.62
C ALA A 7 3.86 2.76 -1.35
N CYS A 8 3.32 1.73 -2.01
CA CYS A 8 1.92 1.34 -1.94
C CYS A 8 1.86 -0.20 -1.86
N PRO A 9 1.82 -0.78 -0.66
CA PRO A 9 1.67 -2.23 -0.51
C PRO A 9 0.30 -2.69 -1.04
N VAL A 10 0.30 -3.78 -1.81
CA VAL A 10 -0.92 -4.44 -2.29
C VAL A 10 -0.98 -5.83 -1.67
N VAL A 11 -1.83 -6.00 -0.66
CA VAL A 11 -2.04 -7.30 -0.01
C VAL A 11 -3.10 -8.07 -0.77
N LEU A 12 -2.72 -9.28 -1.22
CA LEU A 12 -3.56 -10.15 -2.01
C LEU A 12 -4.05 -11.34 -1.18
N ARG A 13 -5.33 -11.68 -1.32
CA ARG A 13 -5.91 -12.90 -0.75
C ARG A 13 -6.59 -13.69 -1.86
N ARG A 14 -6.20 -14.95 -2.04
CA ARG A 14 -6.91 -15.88 -2.93
C ARG A 14 -8.12 -16.47 -2.22
N ARG A 15 -9.27 -16.50 -2.89
CA ARG A 15 -10.52 -17.14 -2.45
C ARG A 15 -11.10 -17.99 -3.58
N PRO A 16 -12.03 -18.90 -3.29
CA PRO A 16 -12.71 -19.68 -4.33
C PRO A 16 -13.40 -18.82 -5.41
N ARG A 17 -13.82 -17.60 -5.06
CA ARG A 17 -14.49 -16.65 -5.97
C ARG A 17 -13.54 -15.71 -6.72
N GLY A 18 -12.23 -15.76 -6.46
CA GLY A 18 -11.25 -14.92 -7.14
C GLY A 18 -10.15 -14.36 -6.24
N LEU A 19 -9.41 -13.41 -6.79
CA LEU A 19 -8.36 -12.67 -6.10
C LEU A 19 -8.95 -11.41 -5.47
N GLU A 20 -8.70 -11.22 -4.18
CA GLU A 20 -9.14 -10.05 -3.42
C GLU A 20 -7.94 -9.18 -3.06
N ILE A 21 -8.17 -7.86 -2.93
CA ILE A 21 -7.19 -6.87 -2.49
C ILE A 21 -7.66 -6.28 -1.16
N LEU A 22 -6.76 -6.12 -0.20
CA LEU A 22 -7.03 -5.37 1.03
C LEU A 22 -7.11 -3.87 0.73
N VAL A 23 -8.21 -3.24 1.13
CA VAL A 23 -8.43 -1.80 0.99
C VAL A 23 -8.93 -1.21 2.30
N PHE A 24 -8.67 0.07 2.51
CA PHE A 24 -9.15 0.86 3.64
C PHE A 24 -10.35 1.66 3.18
N GLY A 25 -11.49 1.46 3.85
CA GLY A 25 -12.69 2.25 3.65
C GLY A 25 -12.89 3.19 4.82
N HIS A 26 -12.83 4.50 4.58
CA HIS A 26 -13.29 5.48 5.55
C HIS A 26 -14.78 5.76 5.30
N PRO A 27 -15.63 5.91 6.33
CA PRO A 27 -17.08 6.10 6.15
C PRO A 27 -17.46 7.29 5.25
N THR A 28 -16.57 8.27 5.12
CA THR A 28 -16.79 9.51 4.36
C THR A 28 -15.82 9.74 3.21
N GLU A 29 -14.84 8.84 2.98
CA GLU A 29 -13.87 9.00 1.89
C GLU A 29 -13.87 7.82 0.92
N ALA A 30 -13.17 8.00 -0.20
CA ALA A 30 -12.98 6.96 -1.18
C ALA A 30 -12.23 5.75 -0.58
N THR A 31 -12.55 4.57 -1.10
CA THR A 31 -11.77 3.35 -0.84
C THR A 31 -10.33 3.55 -1.31
N GLN A 32 -9.37 3.28 -0.44
CA GLN A 32 -7.95 3.51 -0.72
C GLN A 32 -7.07 2.31 -0.39
N LEU A 33 -5.95 2.21 -1.10
CA LEU A 33 -4.83 1.36 -0.69
C LEU A 33 -4.01 2.11 0.35
N VAL A 34 -3.35 1.35 1.22
CA VAL A 34 -2.31 1.89 2.08
C VAL A 34 -1.19 2.43 1.19
N LYS A 35 -0.74 3.65 1.47
CA LYS A 35 0.38 4.26 0.78
C LYS A 35 1.03 5.30 1.67
N GLY A 36 2.33 5.44 1.54
CA GLY A 36 3.05 6.53 2.18
C GLY A 36 4.36 6.85 1.51
N THR A 37 5.10 7.73 2.16
CA THR A 37 6.30 8.34 1.60
C THR A 37 7.50 7.43 1.82
N ILE A 38 8.29 7.24 0.77
CA ILE A 38 9.59 6.56 0.90
C ILE A 38 10.55 7.55 1.58
N GLU A 39 11.11 7.16 2.72
CA GLU A 39 12.06 7.99 3.46
C GLU A 39 13.44 8.04 2.79
N HIS A 40 14.27 9.01 3.19
CA HIS A 40 15.61 9.15 2.62
C HIS A 40 16.48 7.92 2.93
N GLY A 41 17.01 7.29 1.88
CA GLY A 41 17.80 6.06 2.02
C GLY A 41 16.98 4.80 2.24
N GLU A 42 15.64 4.90 2.30
CA GLU A 42 14.75 3.76 2.48
C GLU A 42 14.53 3.03 1.14
N ALA A 43 14.61 1.70 1.16
CA ALA A 43 14.24 0.90 0.01
C ALA A 43 12.71 0.92 -0.18
N PRO A 44 12.17 1.01 -1.41
CA PRO A 44 10.72 1.04 -1.64
C PRO A 44 9.96 -0.15 -1.01
N ALA A 45 10.57 -1.33 -0.97
CA ALA A 45 9.97 -2.51 -0.34
C ALA A 45 9.89 -2.38 1.19
N SER A 46 10.91 -1.80 1.83
CA SER A 46 10.90 -1.52 3.27
C SER A 46 9.83 -0.49 3.62
N ALA A 47 9.73 0.59 2.83
CA ALA A 47 8.68 1.59 2.95
C ALA A 47 7.28 0.95 2.83
N ALA A 48 7.09 0.06 1.85
CA ALA A 48 5.81 -0.62 1.67
C ALA A 48 5.41 -1.48 2.88
N LEU A 49 6.36 -2.19 3.50
CA LEU A 49 6.11 -3.01 4.68
C LEU A 49 5.85 -2.16 5.94
N ARG A 50 6.58 -1.06 6.11
CA ARG A 50 6.39 -0.12 7.21
C ARG A 50 5.00 0.53 7.13
N GLU A 51 4.66 1.11 5.99
CA GLU A 51 3.37 1.76 5.78
C GLU A 51 2.21 0.77 5.92
N LEU A 52 2.36 -0.49 5.49
CA LEU A 52 1.34 -1.52 5.71
C LEU A 52 1.05 -1.80 7.19
N ARG A 53 2.03 -1.56 8.06
CA ARG A 53 1.96 -1.85 9.50
C ARG A 53 1.36 -0.70 10.31
N GLU A 54 1.55 0.54 9.87
CA GLU A 54 1.04 1.77 10.50
C GLU A 54 -0.49 1.89 10.38
#